data_AF-A0AA44Q5B9-F1
#
_entry.id   AF-A0AA44Q5B9-F1
#
_cell.length_a   1.000
_cell.length_b   1.000
_cell.length_c   1.000
_cell.angle_alpha   90.00
_cell.angle_beta   90.00
_cell.angle_gamma   90.00
#
_symmetry.space_group_name_H-M   'P 1'
#
loop_
_entity.id
_entity.type
_entity.pdbx_description
1 polymer ?
#
loop_
_entity_poly.entity_id
_entity_poly.type
_entity_poly.pdbx_seq_one_letter_code
_entity_poly.pdbx_strand_id
1 'polypeptide(L)' 'MKQTEQWTSKLGFIMAAAGSAIGLGAIWKFPYIAGKSGGGAFF' A
#
# COMPACT_ATOMS: atom_id res chain seq x y z
N MET A 1 4.89 9.65 32.76
CA MET A 1 5.78 9.11 31.70
C MET A 1 4.88 8.62 30.58
N LYS A 2 5.02 9.14 29.35
CA LYS A 2 4.14 8.78 28.23
C LYS A 2 4.64 7.47 27.61
N GLN A 3 3.99 6.37 27.95
CA GLN A 3 4.27 5.07 27.34
C GLN A 3 3.86 5.18 25.87
N THR A 4 4.83 5.18 24.96
CA THR A 4 4.53 5.14 23.53
C THR A 4 4.10 3.72 23.22
N GLU A 5 2.84 3.54 22.83
CA GLU A 5 2.32 2.27 22.34
C GLU A 5 3.15 1.85 21.13
N GLN A 6 4.02 0.86 21.32
CA GLN A 6 4.98 0.42 20.33
C GLN A 6 4.53 -0.93 19.77
N TRP A 7 4.56 -1.06 18.45
CA TRP A 7 4.09 -2.26 17.76
C TRP A 7 4.84 -3.49 18.26
N THR A 8 4.08 -4.53 18.63
CA THR A 8 4.61 -5.79 19.18
C THR A 8 5.65 -6.46 18.27
N SER A 9 5.54 -6.25 16.96
CA SER A 9 6.51 -6.75 15.98
C SER A 9 6.68 -5.76 14.83
N LYS A 10 7.94 -5.61 14.40
CA LYS A 10 8.33 -4.80 13.23
C LYS A 10 7.67 -5.32 11.95
N LEU A 11 7.49 -6.65 11.85
CA LEU A 11 6.75 -7.26 10.75
C LEU A 11 5.26 -6.89 10.79
N GLY A 12 4.65 -6.90 11.98
CA GLY A 12 3.26 -6.47 12.16
C GLY A 12 3.04 -5.01 11.75
N PHE A 13 3.98 -4.13 12.09
CA PHE A 13 3.97 -2.73 11.65
C PHE A 13 4.07 -2.61 10.12
N ILE A 14 4.99 -3.34 9.49
CA ILE A 14 5.18 -3.31 8.03
C ILE A 14 3.94 -3.85 7.32
N MET A 15 3.33 -4.93 7.83
CA MET A 15 2.12 -5.52 7.24
C MET A 15 0.92 -4.59 7.36
N ALA A 16 0.74 -3.94 8.51
CA ALA A 16 -0.32 -2.95 8.71
C ALA A 16 -0.14 -1.73 7.78
N ALA A 17 1.10 -1.23 7.65
CA ALA A 17 1.43 -0.13 6.74
C ALA A 17 1.23 -0.52 5.27
N ALA A 18 1.67 -1.72 4.85
CA ALA A 18 1.48 -2.23 3.50
C ALA A 18 0.00 -2.43 3.17
N GLY A 19 -0.79 -2.97 4.11
CA GLY A 19 -2.24 -3.09 3.98
C GLY A 19 -2.96 -1.75 3.88
N SER A 20 -2.49 -0.72 4.59
CA SER A 20 -3.00 0.64 4.46
C SER A 20 -2.63 1.30 3.12
N ALA A 21 -1.48 0.96 2.55
CA ALA A 21 -1.00 1.52 1.29
C ALA A 21 -1.72 0.91 0.07
N ILE A 22 -2.12 -0.36 0.17
CA ILE A 22 -2.82 -1.09 -0.90
C ILE A 22 -4.34 -0.98 -0.65
N GLY A 23 -4.94 0.12 -1.10
CA GLY A 23 -6.40 0.31 -1.05
C GLY A 23 -7.13 -0.22 -2.30
N LEU A 24 -8.47 -0.26 -2.25
CA LEU A 24 -9.34 -0.63 -3.39
C LEU A 24 -9.01 0.12 -4.70
N GLY A 25 -8.50 1.36 -4.58
CA GLY A 25 -8.02 2.15 -5.72
C GLY A 25 -6.86 1.49 -6.49
N ALA A 26 -5.96 0.77 -5.82
CA ALA A 26 -4.88 0.06 -6.47
C ALA A 26 -5.36 -1.17 -7.27
N ILE A 27 -6.54 -1.72 -6.94
CA ILE A 27 -7.07 -2.91 -7.63
C ILE A 27 -7.70 -2.52 -8.98
N TRP A 28 -8.42 -1.39 -9.03
CA TRP A 28 -9.21 -1.00 -10.22
C TRP A 28 -8.63 0.18 -10.99
N LYS A 29 -8.03 1.17 -10.30
CA LYS A 29 -7.52 2.37 -10.95
C LYS A 29 -6.12 2.17 -11.52
N PHE A 30 -5.32 1.29 -10.92
CA PHE A 30 -4.01 0.91 -11.46
C PHE A 30 -4.10 0.27 -12.85
N PRO A 31 -4.87 -0.81 -13.09
CA PRO A 31 -4.96 -1.40 -14.43
C PRO A 31 -5.59 -0.44 -15.45
N TYR A 32 -6.53 0.40 -15.04
CA TYR A 32 -7.14 1.40 -15.93
C TYR A 32 -6.15 2.48 -16.37
N ILE A 33 -5.37 3.03 -15.45
CA ILE A 33 -4.37 4.05 -15.77
C ILE A 33 -3.22 3.41 -16.54
N ALA A 34 -2.72 2.25 -16.11
CA ALA A 34 -1.70 1.50 -16.84
C ALA A 34 -2.14 1.25 -18.28
N GLY A 35 -3.35 0.74 -18.51
CA GLY A 35 -3.91 0.54 -19.85
C GLY A 35 -4.02 1.81 -20.70
N LYS A 36 -4.41 2.95 -20.10
CA LYS A 36 -4.51 4.23 -20.84
C LYS A 36 -3.17 4.94 -21.05
N SER A 37 -2.16 4.65 -20.23
CA SER A 37 -0.87 5.35 -20.23
C SER A 37 0.24 4.56 -20.94
N GLY A 38 -0.11 3.60 -21.79
CA GLY A 38 0.87 2.79 -22.56
C GLY A 38 0.96 1.33 -22.13
N GLY A 39 0.03 0.84 -21.31
CA GLY A 39 -0.05 -0.55 -20.86
C GLY A 39 1.16 -0.92 -20.00
N GLY A 40 1.86 -1.98 -20.41
CA GLY A 40 3.09 -2.45 -19.78
C GLY A 40 4.33 -1.56 -20.02
N ALA A 41 4.17 -0.33 -20.49
CA ALA A 41 5.25 0.66 -20.53
C ALA A 41 5.08 1.76 -19.46
N PHE A 42 4.10 1.60 -18.56
CA PHE A 42 3.77 2.56 -17.52
C PHE A 42 4.73 2.56 -16.31
N PHE A 43 5.66 1.61 -16.24
CA PHE A 43 6.65 1.48 -15.17
C PHE A 43 7.99 2.13 -15.53
#